data_AF-A0A2D7PCW7-F1
#
_entry.id   AF-A0A2D7PCW7-F1
#
_cell.length_a   1.000
_cell.length_b   1.000
_cell.length_c   1.000
_cell.angle_alpha   90.00
_cell.angle_beta   90.00
_cell.angle_gamma   90.00
#
_symmetry.space_group_name_H-M   'P 1'
#
loop_
_entity.id
_entity.type
_entity.pdbx_description
1 polymer ?
#
loop_
_entity_poly.entity_id
_entity_poly.type
_entity_poly.pdbx_seq_one_letter_code
_entity_poly.pdbx_strand_id
1 'polypeptide(L)'
;MDNNNFLSDQLKMFIDLNNKNTFPSPILFLTNDVNRVFFFAKRLVSEFIGLKYSREEDDIIFKNRFDIYLLDLTKSTGIDLIRDLIKFTNLGTLNKNNKYVLINNISYLNNFATNSLLKTLEENIDNCNFILVSSVNDNILGTIKSRCFTFKYFFKKNDIIKSKNLDINQCIENYNNEKSNQNYKMVKFALLNHFEENNINNYESLIRKFKILDKSKKFNQNLKNLI
;
A
#
# COMPACT_ATOMS: atom_id res chain seq x y z
N MET A 1 7.67 17.50 16.90
CA MET A 1 6.47 16.63 16.86
C MET A 1 6.81 15.41 16.02
N ASP A 2 6.83 14.24 16.66
CA ASP A 2 7.39 13.02 16.10
C ASP A 2 6.42 12.27 15.18
N ASN A 3 6.75 12.23 13.89
CA ASN A 3 5.93 11.60 12.83
C ASN A 3 5.60 10.10 12.99
N ASN A 4 6.22 9.37 13.93
CA ASN A 4 5.73 8.03 14.30
C ASN A 4 4.33 8.10 14.94
N ASN A 5 3.95 9.24 15.52
CA ASN A 5 2.61 9.45 16.07
C ASN A 5 1.56 9.64 14.98
N PHE A 6 1.84 10.27 13.84
CA PHE A 6 0.77 10.62 12.89
C PHE A 6 0.07 9.39 12.28
N LEU A 7 0.84 8.37 11.88
CA LEU A 7 0.28 7.15 11.31
C LEU A 7 -0.40 6.28 12.38
N SER A 8 0.08 6.30 13.62
CA SER A 8 -0.56 5.63 14.74
C SER A 8 -1.82 6.35 15.23
N ASP A 9 -1.85 7.68 15.18
CA ASP A 9 -2.98 8.50 15.60
C ASP A 9 -4.13 8.38 14.59
N GLN A 10 -3.81 8.39 13.29
CA GLN A 10 -4.78 8.09 12.24
C GLN A 10 -5.30 6.65 12.34
N LEU A 11 -4.42 5.67 12.61
CA LEU A 11 -4.86 4.30 12.85
C LEU A 11 -5.84 4.22 14.02
N LYS A 12 -5.50 4.81 15.17
CA LYS A 12 -6.37 4.85 16.36
C LYS A 12 -7.71 5.50 16.05
N MET A 13 -7.70 6.64 15.35
CA MET A 13 -8.94 7.32 14.95
C MET A 13 -9.86 6.40 14.14
N PHE A 14 -9.34 5.71 13.11
CA PHE A 14 -10.17 4.81 12.31
C PHE A 14 -10.61 3.56 13.06
N ILE A 15 -9.78 3.03 13.96
CA ILE A 15 -10.16 1.94 14.88
C ILE A 15 -11.30 2.39 15.79
N ASP A 16 -11.22 3.58 16.38
CA ASP A 16 -12.27 4.13 17.23
C ASP A 16 -13.58 4.34 16.48
N LEU A 17 -13.52 4.81 15.23
CA LEU A 17 -14.70 4.95 14.36
C LEU A 17 -15.33 3.59 14.05
N ASN A 18 -14.53 2.57 13.74
CA ASN A 18 -15.05 1.22 13.49
C ASN A 18 -15.67 0.62 14.76
N ASN A 19 -15.02 0.76 15.91
CA ASN A 19 -15.55 0.27 17.20
C ASN A 19 -16.87 0.94 17.61
N LYS A 20 -17.11 2.17 17.14
CA LYS A 20 -18.36 2.91 17.36
C LYS A 20 -19.41 2.63 16.27
N ASN A 21 -19.13 1.77 15.30
CA ASN A 21 -19.97 1.55 14.11
C ASN A 21 -20.25 2.85 13.32
N THR A 22 -19.31 3.78 13.32
CA THR A 22 -19.39 5.07 12.60
C THR A 22 -18.29 5.23 11.54
N PHE A 23 -17.64 4.14 11.14
CA PHE A 23 -16.64 4.15 10.08
C PHE A 23 -17.27 4.65 8.76
N PRO A 24 -16.70 5.68 8.12
CA PRO A 24 -17.26 6.20 6.88
C PRO A 24 -17.02 5.18 5.75
N SER A 25 -18.10 4.72 5.12
CA SER A 25 -18.06 3.87 3.94
C SER A 25 -19.07 4.36 2.91
N PRO A 26 -18.72 4.44 1.62
CA PRO A 26 -17.39 4.23 1.05
C PRO A 26 -16.37 5.30 1.46
N ILE A 27 -15.12 4.93 1.75
CA ILE A 27 -14.01 5.89 1.96
C ILE A 27 -13.04 5.85 0.78
N LEU A 28 -12.65 7.04 0.31
CA LEU A 28 -11.63 7.23 -0.72
C LEU A 28 -10.40 7.93 -0.12
N PHE A 29 -9.29 7.21 -0.05
CA PHE A 29 -7.99 7.77 0.29
C PHE A 29 -7.32 8.39 -0.94
N LEU A 30 -7.03 9.69 -0.87
CA LEU A 30 -6.20 10.41 -1.84
C LEU A 30 -4.82 10.66 -1.24
N THR A 31 -3.77 10.24 -1.93
CA THR A 31 -2.42 10.28 -1.37
C THR A 31 -1.33 10.56 -2.39
N ASN A 32 -0.15 10.95 -1.91
CA ASN A 32 1.08 11.01 -2.70
C ASN A 32 1.89 9.69 -2.68
N ASP A 33 1.48 8.70 -1.89
CA ASP A 33 2.11 7.36 -1.84
C ASP A 33 1.03 6.27 -1.71
N VAL A 34 0.53 5.83 -2.88
CA VAL A 34 -0.61 4.90 -2.98
C VAL A 34 -0.31 3.56 -2.33
N ASN A 35 0.87 2.99 -2.55
CA ASN A 35 1.23 1.68 -2.03
C ASN A 35 1.28 1.69 -0.49
N ARG A 36 1.88 2.74 0.10
CA ARG A 36 1.97 2.87 1.55
C ARG A 36 0.60 3.06 2.21
N VAL A 37 -0.30 3.83 1.59
CA VAL A 37 -1.68 3.95 2.09
C VAL A 37 -2.48 2.68 1.87
N PHE A 38 -2.28 1.96 0.76
CA PHE A 38 -2.97 0.68 0.54
C PHE A 38 -2.52 -0.38 1.55
N PHE A 39 -1.22 -0.42 1.88
CA PHE A 39 -0.71 -1.22 2.99
C PHE A 39 -1.35 -0.81 4.33
N PHE A 40 -1.47 0.49 4.60
CA PHE A 40 -2.16 0.99 5.79
C PHE A 40 -3.64 0.56 5.82
N ALA A 41 -4.36 0.64 4.70
CA ALA A 41 -5.75 0.20 4.61
C ALA A 41 -5.91 -1.30 4.91
N LYS A 42 -5.00 -2.13 4.41
CA LYS A 42 -4.95 -3.56 4.75
C LYS A 42 -4.73 -3.79 6.25
N ARG A 43 -3.77 -3.09 6.84
CA ARG A 43 -3.52 -3.15 8.30
C ARG A 43 -4.72 -2.67 9.10
N LEU A 44 -5.41 -1.63 8.63
CA LEU A 44 -6.62 -1.13 9.28
C LEU A 44 -7.71 -2.21 9.31
N VAL A 45 -7.95 -2.86 8.16
CA VAL A 45 -8.95 -3.93 8.06
C VAL A 45 -8.55 -5.14 8.90
N SER A 46 -7.27 -5.52 8.94
CA SER A 46 -6.84 -6.63 9.81
C SER A 46 -7.16 -6.35 11.27
N GLU A 47 -6.94 -5.12 11.75
CA GLU A 47 -7.31 -4.72 13.12
C GLU A 47 -8.82 -4.81 13.35
N PHE A 48 -9.64 -4.38 12.38
CA PHE A 48 -11.10 -4.46 12.48
C PHE A 48 -11.62 -5.89 12.66
N ILE A 49 -10.90 -6.87 12.09
CA ILE A 49 -11.28 -8.29 12.17
C ILE A 49 -10.41 -9.09 13.15
N GLY A 50 -9.55 -8.42 13.94
CA GLY A 50 -8.72 -9.05 14.97
C GLY A 50 -7.60 -9.94 14.44
N LEU A 51 -7.06 -9.65 13.26
CA LEU A 51 -5.95 -10.37 12.65
C LEU A 51 -4.63 -9.60 12.76
N LYS A 52 -3.54 -10.35 12.97
CA LYS A 52 -2.19 -9.80 12.94
C LYS A 52 -1.71 -9.65 11.49
N TYR A 53 -1.47 -8.42 11.06
CA TYR A 53 -0.92 -8.08 9.75
C TYR A 53 0.22 -7.08 9.90
N SER A 54 1.40 -7.41 9.38
CA SER A 54 2.61 -6.62 9.60
C SER A 54 3.46 -6.41 8.35
N ARG A 55 3.31 -7.26 7.32
CA ARG A 55 4.11 -7.23 6.10
C ARG A 55 3.24 -7.52 4.88
N GLU A 56 3.67 -7.10 3.69
CA GLU A 56 2.93 -7.38 2.44
C GLU A 56 2.81 -8.89 2.15
N GLU A 57 3.76 -9.70 2.62
CA GLU A 57 3.73 -11.16 2.50
C GLU A 57 2.51 -11.78 3.22
N ASP A 58 1.94 -11.05 4.20
CA ASP A 58 0.74 -11.45 4.93
C ASP A 58 -0.55 -11.32 4.08
N ASP A 59 -0.47 -10.81 2.83
CA ASP A 59 -1.61 -10.68 1.90
C ASP A 59 -2.37 -12.00 1.67
N ILE A 60 -1.67 -13.14 1.83
CA ILE A 60 -2.26 -14.49 1.74
C ILE A 60 -3.39 -14.68 2.76
N ILE A 61 -3.30 -14.03 3.93
CA ILE A 61 -4.31 -14.07 4.99
C ILE A 61 -5.64 -13.51 4.49
N PHE A 62 -5.61 -12.50 3.60
CA PHE A 62 -6.83 -11.92 3.04
C PHE A 62 -7.40 -12.75 1.89
N LYS A 63 -6.57 -13.37 1.06
CA LYS A 63 -7.03 -14.13 -0.12
C LYS A 63 -7.95 -15.30 0.21
N ASN A 64 -7.80 -15.90 1.39
CA ASN A 64 -8.58 -17.07 1.80
C ASN A 64 -9.84 -16.72 2.60
N ARG A 65 -10.19 -15.43 2.68
CA ARG A 65 -11.31 -14.97 3.49
C ARG A 65 -12.53 -14.63 2.64
N PHE A 66 -13.69 -15.06 3.12
CA PHE A 66 -14.98 -14.81 2.47
C PHE A 66 -15.56 -13.44 2.80
N ASP A 67 -14.96 -12.71 3.75
CA ASP A 67 -15.39 -11.38 4.18
C ASP A 67 -14.45 -10.27 3.70
N ILE A 68 -13.41 -10.58 2.91
CA ILE A 68 -12.48 -9.58 2.36
C ILE A 68 -12.29 -9.80 0.86
N TYR A 69 -12.40 -8.71 0.09
CA TYR A 69 -12.07 -8.70 -1.33
C TYR A 69 -10.95 -7.68 -1.60
N LEU A 70 -9.82 -8.16 -2.13
CA LEU A 70 -8.69 -7.33 -2.50
C LEU A 70 -8.61 -7.20 -4.02
N LEU A 71 -8.60 -5.96 -4.51
CA LEU A 71 -8.42 -5.66 -5.93
C LEU A 71 -7.28 -4.67 -6.11
N ASP A 72 -6.27 -5.05 -6.89
CA ASP A 72 -5.17 -4.17 -7.29
C ASP A 72 -5.20 -3.94 -8.79
N LEU A 73 -5.70 -2.77 -9.20
CA LEU A 73 -5.93 -2.46 -10.61
C LEU A 73 -4.64 -2.19 -11.40
N THR A 74 -3.50 -2.05 -10.71
CA THR A 74 -2.19 -1.99 -11.38
C THR A 74 -1.72 -3.35 -11.88
N LYS A 75 -2.26 -4.43 -11.29
CA LYS A 75 -1.86 -5.83 -11.57
C LYS A 75 -2.92 -6.62 -12.32
N SER A 76 -4.16 -6.12 -12.34
CA SER A 76 -5.30 -6.84 -12.87
C SER A 76 -6.22 -5.87 -13.60
N THR A 77 -6.42 -6.12 -14.89
CA THR A 77 -7.28 -5.31 -15.77
C THR A 77 -8.29 -6.22 -16.44
N GLY A 78 -9.58 -5.89 -16.32
CA GLY A 78 -10.65 -6.71 -16.88
C GLY A 78 -12.02 -6.34 -16.32
N ILE A 79 -13.04 -6.38 -17.17
CA ILE A 79 -14.43 -6.11 -16.76
C ILE A 79 -14.93 -7.19 -15.79
N ASP A 80 -14.44 -8.43 -15.92
CA ASP A 80 -14.84 -9.55 -15.09
C ASP A 80 -14.46 -9.36 -13.62
N LEU A 81 -13.37 -8.62 -13.33
CA LEU A 81 -12.95 -8.30 -11.96
C LEU A 81 -14.00 -7.50 -11.20
N ILE A 82 -14.66 -6.55 -11.87
CA ILE A 82 -15.75 -5.78 -11.25
C ILE A 82 -17.01 -6.62 -11.13
N ARG A 83 -17.29 -7.51 -12.09
CA ARG A 83 -18.42 -8.43 -11.95
C ARG A 83 -18.25 -9.35 -10.74
N ASP A 84 -17.05 -9.87 -10.53
CA ASP A 84 -16.76 -10.74 -9.39
C ASP A 84 -16.77 -9.97 -8.06
N LEU A 85 -16.30 -8.73 -8.07
CA LEU A 85 -16.46 -7.81 -6.93
C LEU A 85 -17.95 -7.60 -6.60
N ILE A 86 -18.79 -7.33 -7.60
CA ILE A 86 -20.25 -7.13 -7.40
C ILE A 86 -20.92 -8.42 -6.91
N LYS A 87 -20.51 -9.59 -7.41
CA LYS A 87 -20.99 -10.87 -6.87
C LYS A 87 -20.61 -11.00 -5.40
N PHE A 88 -19.37 -10.73 -5.05
CA PHE A 88 -18.88 -10.76 -3.67
C PHE A 88 -19.68 -9.82 -2.76
N THR A 89 -19.98 -8.60 -3.21
CA THR A 89 -20.76 -7.64 -2.43
C THR A 89 -22.19 -8.14 -2.21
N ASN A 90 -22.76 -8.93 -3.11
CA ASN A 90 -24.11 -9.49 -2.98
C ASN A 90 -24.17 -10.80 -2.18
N LEU A 91 -23.04 -11.45 -1.88
CA LEU A 91 -23.03 -12.64 -1.02
C LEU A 91 -23.45 -12.28 0.42
N GLY A 92 -24.40 -13.02 1.00
CA GLY A 92 -24.77 -12.85 2.40
C GLY A 92 -23.60 -13.17 3.35
N THR A 93 -23.54 -12.48 4.49
CA THR A 93 -22.54 -12.77 5.52
C THR A 93 -23.08 -13.82 6.48
N LEU A 94 -22.30 -14.88 6.73
CA LEU A 94 -22.74 -16.02 7.57
C LEU A 94 -23.08 -15.60 9.02
N ASN A 95 -22.42 -14.56 9.53
CA ASN A 95 -22.49 -14.16 10.94
C ASN A 95 -22.86 -12.68 11.18
N LYS A 96 -23.47 -11.98 10.20
CA LYS A 96 -23.65 -10.50 10.24
C LYS A 96 -22.33 -9.70 10.39
N ASN A 97 -21.18 -10.31 10.11
CA ASN A 97 -19.90 -9.63 10.14
C ASN A 97 -19.80 -8.64 8.98
N ASN A 98 -19.04 -7.56 9.20
CA ASN A 98 -18.68 -6.62 8.14
C ASN A 98 -17.81 -7.31 7.08
N LYS A 99 -18.14 -7.08 5.81
CA LYS A 99 -17.28 -7.33 4.66
C LYS A 99 -16.46 -6.08 4.36
N TYR A 100 -15.28 -6.30 3.80
CA TYR A 100 -14.38 -5.22 3.40
C TYR A 100 -13.94 -5.42 1.95
N VAL A 101 -14.17 -4.42 1.12
CA VAL A 101 -13.68 -4.35 -0.26
C VAL A 101 -12.58 -3.31 -0.32
N LEU A 102 -11.35 -3.72 -0.59
CA LEU A 102 -10.21 -2.82 -0.74
C LEU A 102 -9.80 -2.77 -2.20
N ILE A 103 -9.85 -1.57 -2.79
CA ILE A 103 -9.47 -1.35 -4.19
C ILE A 103 -8.28 -0.38 -4.27
N ASN A 104 -7.16 -0.88 -4.80
CA ASN A 104 -5.96 -0.08 -5.06
C ASN A 104 -6.03 0.57 -6.44
N ASN A 105 -5.58 1.82 -6.52
CA ASN A 105 -5.48 2.60 -7.76
C ASN A 105 -6.82 2.66 -8.53
N ILE A 106 -7.89 3.13 -7.88
CA ILE A 106 -9.24 3.18 -8.46
C ILE A 106 -9.32 3.97 -9.78
N SER A 107 -8.40 4.91 -10.00
CA SER A 107 -8.25 5.67 -11.24
C SER A 107 -8.00 4.82 -12.49
N TYR A 108 -7.59 3.57 -12.33
CA TYR A 108 -7.31 2.63 -13.43
C TYR A 108 -8.58 1.91 -13.92
N LEU A 109 -9.74 2.13 -13.31
CA LEU A 109 -10.99 1.58 -13.81
C LEU A 109 -11.35 2.19 -15.17
N ASN A 110 -11.78 1.32 -16.10
CA ASN A 110 -12.40 1.79 -17.32
C ASN A 110 -13.83 2.33 -17.05
N ASN A 111 -14.39 3.04 -18.02
CA ASN A 111 -15.69 3.70 -17.86
C ASN A 111 -16.84 2.72 -17.55
N PHE A 112 -16.85 1.54 -18.19
CA PHE A 112 -17.88 0.52 -17.95
C PHE A 112 -17.81 -0.02 -16.52
N ALA A 113 -16.61 -0.43 -16.10
CA ALA A 113 -16.29 -0.92 -14.77
C ALA A 113 -16.64 0.13 -13.69
N THR A 114 -16.37 1.41 -13.97
CA THR A 114 -16.71 2.52 -13.08
C THR A 114 -18.23 2.65 -12.91
N ASN A 115 -18.99 2.67 -14.00
CA ASN A 115 -20.45 2.79 -13.94
C ASN A 115 -21.11 1.61 -13.21
N SER A 116 -20.57 0.41 -13.37
CA SER A 116 -21.02 -0.77 -12.61
C SER A 116 -20.73 -0.63 -11.12
N LEU A 117 -19.51 -0.20 -10.75
CA LEU A 117 -19.14 0.02 -9.36
C LEU A 117 -19.98 1.13 -8.71
N LEU A 118 -20.30 2.22 -9.43
CA LEU A 118 -21.10 3.32 -8.90
C LEU A 118 -22.47 2.87 -8.38
N LYS A 119 -23.14 1.95 -9.08
CA LYS A 119 -24.41 1.37 -8.62
C LYS A 119 -24.25 0.65 -7.28
N THR A 120 -23.20 -0.14 -7.15
CA THR A 120 -22.88 -0.88 -5.92
C THR A 120 -22.53 0.04 -4.76
N LEU A 121 -21.86 1.17 -5.03
CA LEU A 121 -21.55 2.18 -4.00
C LEU A 121 -22.80 2.95 -3.55
N GLU A 122 -23.82 3.08 -4.41
CA GLU A 122 -25.09 3.76 -4.08
C GLU A 122 -26.04 2.90 -3.25
N GLU A 123 -26.13 1.61 -3.57
CA GLU A 123 -27.10 0.68 -2.98
C GLU A 123 -26.83 0.39 -1.49
N ASN A 124 -25.77 0.97 -0.91
CA ASN A 124 -25.32 0.82 0.49
C ASN A 124 -25.61 -0.58 1.04
N ILE A 125 -24.92 -1.57 0.47
CA ILE A 125 -25.13 -2.96 0.82
C ILE A 125 -24.79 -3.15 2.30
N ASP A 126 -25.77 -3.61 3.08
CA ASP A 126 -25.65 -3.81 4.52
C ASP A 126 -24.36 -4.57 4.87
N ASN A 127 -23.60 -4.00 5.80
CA ASN A 127 -22.34 -4.55 6.30
C ASN A 127 -21.25 -4.70 5.23
N CYS A 128 -21.27 -3.96 4.12
CA CYS A 128 -20.20 -3.98 3.12
C CYS A 128 -19.43 -2.65 3.09
N ASN A 129 -18.19 -2.66 3.60
CA ASN A 129 -17.36 -1.48 3.71
C ASN A 129 -16.40 -1.36 2.52
N PHE A 130 -16.39 -0.20 1.87
CA PHE A 130 -15.51 0.08 0.73
C PHE A 130 -14.36 0.98 1.14
N ILE A 131 -13.13 0.54 0.85
CA ILE A 131 -11.91 1.32 1.04
C ILE A 131 -11.19 1.43 -0.30
N LEU A 132 -11.21 2.64 -0.86
CA LEU A 132 -10.63 2.96 -2.16
C LEU A 132 -9.35 3.77 -1.96
N VAL A 133 -8.32 3.52 -2.75
CA VAL A 133 -7.07 4.31 -2.73
C VAL A 133 -6.72 4.78 -4.13
N SER A 134 -6.30 6.03 -4.26
CA SER A 134 -5.76 6.60 -5.51
C SER A 134 -4.70 7.65 -5.24
N SER A 135 -3.91 7.96 -6.26
CA SER A 135 -3.00 9.11 -6.20
C SER A 135 -3.81 10.41 -6.22
N VAL A 136 -3.33 11.42 -5.50
CA VAL A 136 -3.87 12.78 -5.54
C VAL A 136 -3.75 13.40 -6.93
N ASN A 137 -2.77 12.94 -7.73
CA ASN A 137 -2.54 13.42 -9.09
C ASN A 137 -3.44 12.73 -10.12
N ASP A 138 -4.17 11.69 -9.73
CA ASP A 138 -5.04 10.97 -10.64
C ASP A 138 -6.33 11.74 -10.93
N ASN A 139 -6.77 11.68 -12.18
CA ASN A 139 -8.07 12.21 -12.56
C ASN A 139 -9.20 11.22 -12.22
N ILE A 140 -9.59 11.21 -10.94
CA ILE A 140 -10.74 10.41 -10.49
C ILE A 140 -12.04 11.15 -10.85
N LEU A 141 -12.95 10.41 -11.48
CA LEU A 141 -14.29 10.87 -11.85
C LEU A 141 -15.02 11.49 -10.66
N GLY A 142 -15.63 12.66 -10.88
CA GLY A 142 -16.40 13.38 -9.86
C GLY A 142 -17.54 12.56 -9.28
N THR A 143 -18.09 11.63 -10.07
CA THR A 143 -19.16 10.71 -9.67
C THR A 143 -18.74 9.68 -8.62
N ILE A 144 -17.48 9.23 -8.63
CA ILE A 144 -16.92 8.38 -7.55
C ILE A 144 -16.72 9.24 -6.30
N LYS A 145 -16.08 10.40 -6.45
CA LYS A 145 -15.80 11.31 -5.32
C LYS A 145 -17.07 11.74 -4.59
N SER A 146 -18.18 11.97 -5.29
CA SER A 146 -19.44 12.38 -4.69
C SER A 146 -20.12 11.30 -3.84
N ARG A 147 -19.75 10.02 -4.01
CA ARG A 147 -20.30 8.86 -3.27
C ARG A 147 -19.35 8.35 -2.20
N CYS A 148 -18.17 8.94 -2.07
CA CYS A 148 -17.17 8.52 -1.11
C CYS A 148 -16.86 9.63 -0.12
N PHE A 149 -16.70 9.28 1.15
CA PHE A 149 -16.00 10.14 2.09
C PHE A 149 -14.54 10.24 1.66
N THR A 150 -14.13 11.42 1.20
CA THR A 150 -12.77 11.61 0.69
C THR A 150 -11.83 12.00 1.84
N PHE A 151 -10.88 11.13 2.14
CA PHE A 151 -9.82 11.39 3.12
C PHE A 151 -8.49 11.63 2.40
N LYS A 152 -7.90 12.81 2.60
CA LYS A 152 -6.59 13.13 2.02
C LYS A 152 -5.49 12.73 2.99
N TYR A 153 -4.66 11.78 2.59
CA TYR A 153 -3.53 11.28 3.37
C TYR A 153 -2.22 11.64 2.66
N PHE A 154 -1.49 12.63 3.18
CA PHE A 154 -0.21 13.04 2.61
C PHE A 154 0.95 12.70 3.53
N PHE A 155 1.94 11.99 3.00
CA PHE A 155 3.24 11.85 3.62
C PHE A 155 4.03 13.14 3.37
N LYS A 156 4.55 13.76 4.43
CA LYS A 156 5.47 14.88 4.24
C LYS A 156 6.75 14.35 3.61
N LYS A 157 7.49 15.19 2.88
CA LYS A 157 8.83 14.84 2.36
C LYS A 157 9.71 14.26 3.47
N ASN A 158 9.56 14.76 4.70
CA ASN A 158 10.26 14.28 5.88
C ASN A 158 9.84 12.87 6.37
N ASP A 159 8.70 12.34 5.94
CA ASP A 159 8.24 10.96 6.22
C ASP A 159 8.76 9.95 5.21
N ILE A 160 9.17 10.44 4.03
CA ILE A 160 10.03 9.75 3.08
C ILE A 160 11.49 9.84 3.60
N ILE A 161 11.88 10.99 4.19
CA ILE A 161 13.22 11.22 4.78
C ILE A 161 13.41 10.52 6.14
N LYS A 162 12.36 10.15 6.88
CA LYS A 162 12.49 9.26 8.05
C LYS A 162 12.73 7.80 7.65
N SER A 163 12.47 7.42 6.40
CA SER A 163 13.11 6.25 5.78
C SER A 163 14.49 6.57 5.15
N LYS A 164 14.97 7.82 5.21
CA LYS A 164 16.30 8.24 4.75
C LYS A 164 17.37 8.36 5.84
N ASN A 165 17.06 8.22 7.13
CA ASN A 165 18.10 7.90 8.13
C ASN A 165 18.41 6.40 8.14
N LEU A 166 18.48 5.78 6.96
CA LEU A 166 19.08 4.46 6.82
C LEU A 166 20.59 4.69 6.78
N ASP A 167 21.25 4.41 7.89
CA ASP A 167 22.70 4.30 7.90
C ASP A 167 23.07 3.20 6.91
N ILE A 168 23.74 3.59 5.82
CA ILE A 168 24.20 2.68 4.78
C ILE A 168 25.07 1.58 5.41
N ASN A 169 25.87 1.92 6.43
CA ASN A 169 26.72 0.95 7.13
C ASN A 169 25.88 -0.11 7.84
N GLN A 170 24.82 0.31 8.53
CA GLN A 170 23.91 -0.61 9.22
C GLN A 170 23.14 -1.51 8.23
N CYS A 171 22.71 -0.95 7.09
CA CYS A 171 22.04 -1.73 6.05
C CYS A 171 22.96 -2.81 5.46
N ILE A 172 24.22 -2.46 5.24
CA ILE A 172 25.26 -3.38 4.75
C ILE A 172 25.57 -4.44 5.79
N GLU A 173 25.70 -4.07 7.06
CA GLU A 173 25.92 -5.00 8.17
C GLU A 173 24.78 -6.03 8.27
N ASN A 174 23.53 -5.57 8.22
CA ASN A 174 22.35 -6.44 8.20
C ASN A 174 22.33 -7.39 6.98
N TYR A 175 22.70 -6.90 5.79
CA TYR A 175 22.82 -7.75 4.60
C TYR A 175 23.94 -8.79 4.71
N ASN A 176 25.07 -8.43 5.32
CA ASN A 176 26.19 -9.35 5.53
C ASN A 176 25.85 -10.44 6.55
N ASN A 177 25.12 -10.07 7.61
CA ASN A 177 24.62 -10.99 8.62
C ASN A 177 23.55 -11.94 8.05
N GLU A 178 22.61 -11.40 7.26
CA GLU A 178 21.55 -12.18 6.64
C GLU A 178 21.35 -11.75 5.18
N LYS A 179 21.74 -12.62 4.25
CA LYS A 179 21.69 -12.38 2.80
C LYS A 179 20.27 -12.58 2.22
N SER A 180 19.29 -11.90 2.79
CA SER A 180 17.89 -11.94 2.36
C SER A 180 17.59 -10.94 1.24
N ASN A 181 16.54 -11.21 0.46
CA ASN A 181 16.06 -10.29 -0.58
C ASN A 181 15.57 -8.96 0.00
N GLN A 182 15.07 -8.98 1.24
CA GLN A 182 14.65 -7.78 1.95
C GLN A 182 15.84 -6.90 2.33
N ASN A 183 16.92 -7.48 2.90
CA ASN A 183 18.13 -6.73 3.23
C ASN A 183 18.81 -6.17 1.98
N TYR A 184 18.77 -6.90 0.86
CA TYR A 184 19.22 -6.40 -0.44
C TYR A 184 18.44 -5.15 -0.89
N LYS A 185 17.11 -5.17 -0.81
CA LYS A 185 16.26 -4.02 -1.14
C LYS A 185 16.55 -2.81 -0.25
N MET A 186 16.81 -3.04 1.05
CA MET A 186 17.16 -1.99 2.01
C MET A 186 18.50 -1.33 1.66
N VAL A 187 19.54 -2.11 1.34
CA VAL A 187 20.83 -1.59 0.86
C VAL A 187 20.64 -0.78 -0.44
N LYS A 188 19.89 -1.32 -1.39
CA LYS A 188 19.60 -0.62 -2.67
C LYS A 188 18.93 0.73 -2.43
N PHE A 189 17.94 0.78 -1.55
CA PHE A 189 17.20 2.01 -1.22
C PHE A 189 18.06 3.04 -0.47
N ALA A 190 18.86 2.60 0.51
CA ALA A 190 19.77 3.47 1.26
C ALA A 190 20.82 4.13 0.34
N LEU A 191 21.34 3.36 -0.62
CA LEU A 191 22.27 3.86 -1.62
C LEU A 191 21.64 4.92 -2.52
N LEU A 192 20.48 4.64 -3.11
CA LEU A 192 19.78 5.58 -4.00
C LEU A 192 19.51 6.92 -3.30
N ASN A 193 19.04 6.89 -2.05
CA ASN A 193 18.78 8.09 -1.26
C ASN A 193 20.04 8.92 -0.99
N HIS A 194 21.15 8.26 -0.64
CA HIS A 194 22.42 8.95 -0.38
C HIS A 194 22.95 9.65 -1.64
N PHE A 195 22.72 9.09 -2.82
CA PHE A 195 23.18 9.69 -4.08
C PHE A 195 22.31 10.85 -4.55
N GLU A 196 20.99 10.75 -4.40
CA GLU A 196 20.07 11.87 -4.66
C GLU A 196 20.40 13.09 -3.79
N GLU A 197 20.84 12.88 -2.55
CA GLU A 197 21.19 13.97 -1.63
C GLU A 197 22.54 14.62 -1.92
N ASN A 198 23.47 13.88 -2.56
CA ASN A 198 24.83 14.34 -2.81
C ASN A 198 25.11 14.78 -4.27
N ASN A 199 24.09 14.81 -5.15
CA ASN A 199 24.23 15.18 -6.58
C ASN A 199 25.35 14.39 -7.31
N ILE A 200 25.55 13.13 -6.96
CA ILE A 200 26.62 12.30 -7.55
C ILE A 200 26.10 11.66 -8.85
N ASN A 201 26.39 12.29 -9.98
CA ASN A 201 25.95 11.83 -11.31
C ASN A 201 26.90 10.81 -11.99
N ASN A 202 27.96 10.34 -11.31
CA ASN A 202 28.97 9.46 -11.93
C ASN A 202 29.00 8.06 -11.31
N TYR A 203 28.27 7.14 -11.97
CA TYR A 203 28.09 5.75 -11.58
C TYR A 203 29.34 4.86 -11.74
N GLU A 204 30.37 5.27 -12.50
CA GLU A 204 31.62 4.51 -12.60
C GLU A 204 32.47 4.57 -11.32
N SER A 205 32.41 5.71 -10.62
CA SER A 205 33.02 5.87 -9.29
C SER A 205 32.39 4.93 -8.26
N LEU A 206 31.10 4.60 -8.46
CA LEU A 206 30.28 3.67 -7.67
C LEU A 206 30.83 2.24 -7.78
N ILE A 207 31.10 1.73 -8.98
CA ILE A 207 31.66 0.39 -9.15
C ILE A 207 33.08 0.29 -8.53
N ARG A 208 33.86 1.37 -8.57
CA ARG A 208 35.22 1.41 -8.01
C ARG A 208 35.26 1.51 -6.48
N LYS A 209 34.46 2.37 -5.84
CA LYS A 209 34.44 2.47 -4.36
C LYS A 209 33.82 1.24 -3.69
N PHE A 210 32.85 0.60 -4.34
CA PHE A 210 32.15 -0.56 -3.76
C PHE A 210 32.87 -1.90 -3.94
N LYS A 211 33.93 -1.97 -4.76
CA LYS A 211 34.90 -3.08 -4.75
C LYS A 211 35.59 -3.27 -3.38
N ILE A 212 35.40 -2.37 -2.42
CA ILE A 212 35.90 -2.51 -1.05
C ILE A 212 35.00 -3.44 -0.19
N LEU A 213 33.75 -3.69 -0.58
CA LEU A 213 32.84 -4.64 0.10
C LEU A 213 33.05 -6.12 -0.34
N ASP A 214 34.19 -6.40 -0.98
CA ASP A 214 34.47 -7.64 -1.71
C ASP A 214 34.91 -8.80 -0.79
N LYS A 215 33.95 -9.40 -0.08
CA LYS A 215 34.08 -10.78 0.41
C LYS A 215 32.93 -11.72 0.03
N SER A 216 31.95 -11.29 -0.77
CA SER A 216 30.95 -12.23 -1.30
C SER A 216 30.71 -12.09 -2.80
N LYS A 217 31.36 -12.98 -3.57
CA LYS A 217 31.30 -13.07 -5.05
C LYS A 217 29.87 -13.07 -5.64
N LYS A 218 28.84 -13.45 -4.88
CA LYS A 218 27.43 -13.48 -5.31
C LYS A 218 26.80 -12.10 -5.52
N PHE A 219 27.25 -11.06 -4.79
CA PHE A 219 26.64 -9.73 -4.88
C PHE A 219 27.04 -9.00 -6.18
N ASN A 220 28.31 -9.14 -6.58
CA ASN A 220 28.86 -8.52 -7.80
C ASN A 220 28.21 -9.00 -9.10
N GLN A 221 27.76 -10.26 -9.15
CA GLN A 221 27.19 -10.83 -10.36
C GLN A 221 25.74 -10.37 -10.59
N ASN A 222 24.97 -10.17 -9.51
CA ASN A 222 23.60 -9.68 -9.59
C ASN A 222 23.50 -8.16 -9.79
N LEU A 223 24.47 -7.39 -9.28
CA LEU A 223 24.57 -5.94 -9.57
C LEU A 223 24.94 -5.66 -11.01
N LYS A 224 25.81 -6.48 -11.62
CA LYS A 224 26.13 -6.40 -13.06
C LYS A 224 24.92 -6.72 -13.95
N ASN A 225 24.03 -7.61 -13.51
CA ASN A 225 22.81 -7.97 -14.25
C ASN A 225 21.67 -6.95 -14.09
N LEU A 226 21.87 -5.91 -13.29
CA LEU A 226 21.00 -4.73 -13.18
C LEU A 226 21.46 -3.56 -14.05
N ILE A 227 22.53 -3.76 -14.85
CA ILE A 227 23.00 -2.88 -15.94
C ILE A 227 22.48 -3.43 -17.26
#